data_AF-A0A972LLJ7-F1
#
_entry.id   AF-A0A972LLJ7-F1
#
_cell.length_a   1.000
_cell.length_b   1.000
_cell.length_c   1.000
_cell.angle_alpha   90.00
_cell.angle_beta   90.00
_cell.angle_gamma   90.00
#
_symmetry.space_group_name_H-M   'P 1'
#
loop_
_entity.id
_entity.type
_entity.pdbx_description
1 polymer ?
#
loop_
_entity_poly.entity_id
_entity_poly.type
_entity_poly.pdbx_seq_one_letter_code
_entity_poly.pdbx_strand_id
1 'polypeptide(L)'
;MKNILALTAVIFMTACSGGVTRSVTSLPDISSTQAKTYVTRCGGCHAVPHPQRLSFQGWKNVLPVMEQRMRERSMTVLSHADKQAILAYLKTHSR
;
A
#
# COMPACT_ATOMS: atom_id res chain seq x y z
N MET A 1 20.96 -38.86 -52.11
CA MET A 1 19.57 -38.79 -52.64
C MET A 1 18.63 -39.50 -51.68
N LYS A 2 17.41 -38.96 -51.49
CA LYS A 2 16.39 -39.21 -50.45
C LYS A 2 16.62 -38.47 -49.12
N ASN A 3 16.04 -37.29 -48.91
CA ASN A 3 14.64 -36.96 -48.56
C ASN A 3 14.39 -37.12 -47.04
N ILE A 4 14.38 -36.02 -46.28
CA ILE A 4 13.17 -35.30 -45.82
C ILE A 4 12.27 -36.18 -44.95
N LEU A 5 12.27 -35.94 -43.64
CA LEU A 5 11.07 -35.50 -42.92
C LEU A 5 11.46 -34.93 -41.56
N ALA A 6 11.25 -33.62 -41.40
CA ALA A 6 11.36 -32.93 -40.13
C ALA A 6 10.24 -33.45 -39.19
N LEU A 7 10.61 -34.10 -38.10
CA LEU A 7 9.71 -34.28 -36.96
C LEU A 7 9.76 -32.99 -36.13
N THR A 8 8.82 -32.09 -36.41
CA THR A 8 8.52 -30.94 -35.57
C THR A 8 7.95 -31.42 -34.24
N ALA A 9 8.81 -31.58 -33.24
CA ALA A 9 8.39 -31.70 -31.85
C ALA A 9 7.85 -30.33 -31.37
N VAL A 10 6.56 -30.09 -31.57
CA VAL A 10 5.87 -28.95 -30.96
C VAL A 10 5.72 -29.23 -29.48
N ILE A 11 6.73 -28.84 -28.71
CA ILE A 11 6.70 -28.84 -27.25
C ILE A 11 5.72 -27.73 -26.83
N PHE A 12 4.52 -28.13 -26.45
CA PHE A 12 3.56 -27.25 -25.77
C PHE A 12 4.16 -26.83 -24.42
N MET A 13 4.79 -25.64 -24.37
CA MET A 13 5.02 -24.93 -23.12
C MET A 13 3.68 -24.43 -22.59
N THR A 14 2.93 -25.27 -21.88
CA THR A 14 1.84 -24.83 -21.02
C THR A 14 2.43 -24.10 -19.82
N ALA A 15 2.69 -22.80 -20.03
CA ALA A 15 3.04 -21.88 -18.96
C ALA A 15 1.86 -21.76 -18.00
N CYS A 16 2.02 -22.26 -16.77
CA CYS A 16 1.19 -21.87 -15.64
C CYS A 16 1.55 -20.43 -15.25
N SER A 17 1.21 -19.47 -16.11
CA SER A 17 1.15 -18.05 -15.75
C SER A 17 -0.07 -17.86 -14.87
N GLY A 18 0.02 -18.36 -13.63
CA GLY A 18 -0.85 -17.94 -12.54
C GLY A 18 -0.61 -16.46 -12.34
N GLY A 19 -1.33 -15.64 -13.10
CA GLY A 19 -1.37 -14.20 -12.95
C GLY A 19 -1.87 -13.89 -11.56
N VAL A 20 -0.95 -13.69 -10.62
CA VAL A 20 -1.25 -13.12 -9.31
C VAL A 20 -1.65 -11.67 -9.59
N THR A 21 -2.93 -11.44 -9.87
CA THR A 21 -3.53 -10.11 -9.79
C THR A 21 -3.47 -9.72 -8.32
N ARG A 22 -2.34 -9.14 -7.89
CA ARG A 22 -2.28 -8.45 -6.61
C ARG A 22 -3.28 -7.32 -6.71
N SER A 23 -4.47 -7.50 -6.12
CA SER A 23 -5.43 -6.41 -5.90
C SER A 23 -4.71 -5.33 -5.10
N VAL A 24 -4.21 -4.32 -5.78
CA VAL A 24 -3.79 -3.07 -5.15
C VAL A 24 -5.09 -2.37 -4.80
N THR A 25 -5.59 -2.60 -3.58
CA THR A 25 -6.74 -1.83 -3.08
C THR A 25 -6.30 -0.36 -3.06
N SER A 26 -6.87 0.44 -3.96
CA SER A 26 -6.60 1.86 -4.01
C SER A 26 -7.10 2.52 -2.73
N LEU A 27 -6.32 3.47 -2.23
CA LEU A 27 -6.73 4.26 -1.07
C LEU A 27 -7.93 5.15 -1.47
N PRO A 28 -8.95 5.28 -0.59
CA PRO A 28 -10.11 6.12 -0.87
C PRO A 28 -9.70 7.59 -0.93
N ASP A 29 -10.38 8.37 -1.79
CA ASP A 29 -10.21 9.83 -1.88
C ASP A 29 -8.73 10.28 -2.04
N ILE A 30 -7.94 9.52 -2.80
CA ILE A 30 -6.48 9.71 -2.91
C ILE A 30 -6.05 11.09 -3.43
N SER A 31 -6.95 11.82 -4.10
CA SER A 31 -6.69 13.16 -4.61
C SER A 31 -6.83 14.25 -3.54
N SER A 32 -7.47 13.98 -2.40
CA SER A 32 -7.67 14.98 -1.35
C SER A 32 -6.38 15.34 -0.62
N THR A 33 -6.36 16.56 -0.07
CA THR A 33 -5.22 17.06 0.68
C THR A 33 -4.90 16.16 1.87
N GLN A 34 -5.92 15.67 2.58
CA GLN A 34 -5.74 14.82 3.75
C GLN A 34 -5.19 13.43 3.38
N ALA A 35 -5.65 12.84 2.26
CA ALA A 35 -5.11 11.59 1.74
C ALA A 35 -3.64 11.73 1.34
N LYS A 36 -3.28 12.83 0.66
CA LYS A 36 -1.89 13.13 0.31
C LYS A 36 -1.00 13.28 1.53
N THR A 37 -1.45 13.97 2.58
CA THR A 37 -0.73 14.05 3.85
C THR A 37 -0.58 12.66 4.47
N TYR A 38 -1.64 11.86 4.53
CA TYR A 38 -1.59 10.50 5.05
C TYR A 38 -0.56 9.63 4.32
N VAL A 39 -0.58 9.62 2.99
CA VAL A 39 0.36 8.84 2.18
C VAL A 39 1.80 9.33 2.34
N THR A 40 2.01 10.64 2.27
CA THR A 40 3.35 11.23 2.35
C THR A 40 3.99 10.98 3.72
N ARG A 41 3.21 11.17 4.81
CA ARG A 41 3.73 11.04 6.17
C ARG A 41 3.83 9.58 6.62
N CYS A 42 2.82 8.74 6.33
CA CYS A 42 2.78 7.36 6.80
C CYS A 42 3.46 6.35 5.85
N GLY A 43 3.76 6.76 4.61
CA GLY A 43 4.43 5.92 3.60
C GLY A 43 5.95 6.02 3.61
N GLY A 44 6.53 6.86 4.48
CA GLY A 44 7.97 7.12 4.50
C GLY A 44 8.84 5.97 5.01
N CYS A 45 8.28 5.00 5.75
CA CYS A 45 9.04 3.87 6.31
C CYS A 45 8.67 2.51 5.71
N HIS A 46 7.41 2.32 5.33
CA HIS A 46 6.85 1.08 4.84
C HIS A 46 5.57 1.40 4.04
N ALA A 47 4.97 0.38 3.42
CA ALA A 47 3.70 0.54 2.72
C ALA A 47 2.64 1.19 3.63
N VAL A 48 1.89 2.13 3.06
CA VAL A 48 0.81 2.84 3.76
C VAL A 48 -0.34 1.86 4.02
N PRO A 49 -0.80 1.70 5.27
CA PRO A 49 -1.90 0.80 5.54
C PRO A 49 -3.24 1.38 5.04
N HIS A 50 -4.11 0.52 4.51
CA HIS A 50 -5.45 0.95 4.07
C HIS A 50 -6.29 1.42 5.27
N PRO A 51 -7.03 2.56 5.19
CA PRO A 51 -7.81 3.12 6.30
C PRO A 51 -8.80 2.16 6.94
N GLN A 52 -9.42 1.27 6.16
CA GLN A 52 -10.37 0.26 6.67
C GLN A 52 -9.73 -0.84 7.54
N ARG A 53 -8.39 -0.88 7.64
CA ARG A 53 -7.69 -1.89 8.46
C ARG A 53 -8.04 -1.77 9.95
N LEU A 54 -8.30 -0.56 10.45
CA LEU A 54 -8.66 -0.27 11.84
C LEU A 54 -9.91 0.61 11.89
N SER A 55 -10.63 0.59 13.02
CA SER A 55 -11.62 1.62 13.33
C SER A 55 -10.92 2.94 13.65
N PHE A 56 -11.65 4.06 13.61
CA PHE A 56 -11.08 5.36 13.98
C PHE A 56 -10.43 5.36 15.38
N GLN A 57 -11.04 4.68 16.36
CA GLN A 57 -10.46 4.54 17.70
C GLN A 57 -9.14 3.73 17.67
N GLY A 58 -9.06 2.68 16.85
CA GLY A 58 -7.83 1.92 16.66
C GLY A 58 -6.72 2.79 16.06
N TRP A 59 -7.05 3.62 15.07
CA TRP A 59 -6.10 4.57 14.48
C TRP A 59 -5.58 5.60 15.47
N LYS A 60 -6.45 6.15 16.33
CA LYS A 60 -6.03 7.07 17.40
C LYS A 60 -5.02 6.43 18.37
N ASN A 61 -5.08 5.12 18.56
CA ASN A 61 -4.13 4.40 19.41
C ASN A 61 -2.80 4.12 18.68
N VAL A 62 -2.84 3.86 17.36
CA VAL A 62 -1.63 3.56 16.56
C VAL A 62 -0.82 4.80 16.22
N LEU A 63 -1.46 5.94 15.96
CA LEU A 63 -0.76 7.14 15.52
C LEU A 63 0.34 7.62 16.50
N PRO A 64 0.12 7.66 17.83
CA PRO A 64 1.17 7.98 18.79
C PRO A 64 2.32 6.96 18.81
N VAL A 65 2.01 5.68 18.59
CA VAL A 65 3.03 4.61 18.51
C VAL A 65 3.92 4.85 17.30
N MET A 66 3.34 5.14 16.13
CA MET A 66 4.13 5.43 14.93
C MET A 66 4.97 6.69 15.10
N GLU A 67 4.43 7.73 15.72
CA GLU A 67 5.21 8.94 16.01
C GLU A 67 6.38 8.66 16.96
N GLN A 68 6.20 7.80 17.96
CA GLN A 68 7.29 7.34 18.80
C GLN A 68 8.37 6.58 18.00
N ARG A 69 7.97 5.70 17.07
CA ARG A 69 8.90 5.02 16.17
C ARG A 69 9.64 5.97 15.24
N MET A 70 8.99 7.05 14.79
CA MET A 70 9.64 8.11 14.01
C MET A 70 10.75 8.78 14.83
N ARG A 71 10.49 9.11 16.10
CA ARG A 71 11.50 9.66 17.02
C ARG A 71 12.69 8.71 17.21
N GLU A 72 12.42 7.44 17.48
CA GLU A 72 13.45 6.41 17.67
C GLU A 72 14.35 6.22 16.44
N ARG A 73 13.85 6.56 15.25
CA ARG A 73 14.58 6.49 13.98
C ARG A 73 15.13 7.84 13.52
N SER A 74 15.11 8.87 14.37
CA SER A 74 15.55 10.23 14.05
C SER A 74 14.87 10.83 12.82
N MET A 75 13.61 10.45 12.57
CA MET A 75 12.80 11.00 11.49
C MET A 75 12.05 12.26 11.94
N THR A 76 11.73 13.14 10.99
CA THR A 76 10.88 14.29 11.23
C THR A 76 9.50 13.86 11.72
N VAL A 77 9.20 14.10 12.99
CA VAL A 77 7.90 13.78 13.61
C VAL A 77 6.74 14.55 12.96
N LEU A 78 5.51 14.13 13.27
CA LEU A 78 4.31 14.75 12.71
C LEU A 78 4.08 16.13 13.34
N SER A 79 3.89 17.15 12.51
CA SER A 79 3.40 18.45 12.99
C SER A 79 1.96 18.31 13.51
N HIS A 80 1.49 19.31 14.26
CA HIS A 80 0.10 19.34 14.70
C HIS A 80 -0.88 19.30 13.52
N ALA A 81 -0.58 20.05 12.46
CA ALA A 81 -1.38 20.08 11.23
C ALA A 81 -1.39 18.71 10.52
N ASP A 82 -0.24 18.03 10.44
CA ASP A 82 -0.18 16.68 9.86
C ASP A 82 -1.07 15.70 10.64
N LYS A 83 -0.97 15.72 11.98
CA LYS A 83 -1.80 14.85 12.84
C LYS A 83 -3.28 15.10 12.62
N GLN A 84 -3.71 16.36 12.55
CA GLN A 84 -5.10 16.71 12.30
C GLN A 84 -5.57 16.23 10.92
N ALA A 85 -4.79 16.46 9.87
CA ALA A 85 -5.12 16.02 8.52
C ALA A 85 -5.21 14.48 8.42
N ILE A 86 -4.26 13.77 9.01
CA ILE A 86 -4.25 12.30 9.06
C ILE A 86 -5.47 11.77 9.82
N LEU A 87 -5.76 12.32 11.00
CA LEU A 87 -6.92 11.89 11.79
C LEU A 87 -8.24 12.23 11.08
N ALA A 88 -8.33 13.35 10.38
CA ALA A 88 -9.51 13.70 9.57
C ALA A 88 -9.74 12.68 8.46
N TYR A 89 -8.69 12.32 7.70
CA TYR A 89 -8.77 11.29 6.67
C TYR A 89 -9.19 9.93 7.25
N LEU A 90 -8.53 9.49 8.33
CA LEU A 90 -8.82 8.21 8.96
C LEU A 90 -10.22 8.16 9.59
N LYS A 91 -10.74 9.29 10.11
CA LYS A 91 -12.12 9.37 10.63
C LYS A 91 -13.16 9.12 9.54
N THR A 92 -12.92 9.64 8.33
CA THR A 92 -13.84 9.51 7.20
C THR A 92 -13.81 8.12 6.57
N HIS A 93 -12.65 7.46 6.56
CA HIS A 93 -12.44 6.25 5.75
C HIS A 93 -12.12 4.97 6.53
N SER A 94 -12.07 5.02 7.87
CA SER A 94 -11.98 3.81 8.70
C SER A 94 -13.24 2.95 8.61
N ARG A 95 -13.12 1.68 8.99
CA ARG A 95 -14.28 0.77 9.11
C ARG A 95 -15.28 1.23 10.16
#